data_AF-A0A843I050-F1
#
_entry.id   AF-A0A843I050-F1
#
_cell.length_a   1.000
_cell.length_b   1.000
_cell.length_c   1.000
_cell.angle_alpha   90.00
_cell.angle_beta   90.00
_cell.angle_gamma   90.00
#
_symmetry.space_group_name_H-M   'P 1'
#
loop_
_entity.id
_entity.type
_entity.pdbx_description
1 polymer ?
#
loop_
_entity_poly.entity_id
_entity_poly.type
_entity_poly.pdbx_seq_one_letter_code
_entity_poly.pdbx_strand_id
1 'polypeptide(L)'
;MIKGHHYKNTAPYTLPAISLPTGASRIDRVVLRYNNTVSVRDIYLEYLTGEAATSPEPPALTRTDDIYDLCLANITVQAGATSCVVEDTRGNDAVCGWLYSVSGDGSFFKSLDNSFEEWFEAVKDNLASVTLFKRYKYEEIISSETSSVSFNIPQYDDDTCFIEVYVNGILSNDYTQSGTNLTFSASLTGGTEVIVYCFKSIDGTGITTVSEEITELQNEYAAISGAGKFVYNATGTDDNISLSQIAQAFLTGSYDTENVTAAAGAFLTALGGNTYLGNLDSDAKATIEVVGKLGVTTAAAGTGTEVLPYIYFNIGSATANDRRLTFDFAKADKVKIYCSSSSYNVAFYGTNLDIRNCDCSIEATGSDTGWVQMVKYGALGEVNFENCKLTVVSKGDAIISEHGTFTNCTCSVFAQNGDGFCFKGKSETLIRVNSGTCFAYKPNPSYNKVAAVFFIPTSNSDGVIIGQSVNCPTKSETGYSQQYLALCQSGDIYLAYPISSLNSSGANNHIAHAITKSKI
;
A
#
# COMPACT_ATOMS: atom_id res chain seq x y z
N MET A 1 -13.03 -63.36 24.05
CA MET A 1 -12.70 -64.70 24.57
C MET A 1 -11.18 -64.80 24.69
N ILE A 2 -10.67 -65.56 25.64
CA ILE A 2 -9.23 -65.73 25.91
C ILE A 2 -8.97 -67.21 26.18
N LYS A 3 -8.03 -67.83 25.45
CA LYS A 3 -7.74 -69.28 25.50
C LYS A 3 -9.01 -70.17 25.56
N GLY A 4 -10.01 -69.88 24.72
CA GLY A 4 -11.27 -70.65 24.65
C GLY A 4 -12.31 -70.35 25.74
N HIS A 5 -12.02 -69.44 26.66
CA HIS A 5 -12.93 -69.06 27.75
C HIS A 5 -13.55 -67.68 27.49
N HIS A 6 -14.77 -67.46 27.98
CA HIS A 6 -15.50 -66.21 27.78
C HIS A 6 -15.67 -65.44 29.09
N TYR A 7 -15.56 -64.12 29.00
CA TYR A 7 -15.91 -63.19 30.07
C TYR A 7 -16.95 -62.22 29.52
N LYS A 8 -17.95 -61.88 30.33
CA LYS A 8 -18.97 -60.89 29.99
C LYS A 8 -19.23 -60.00 31.19
N ASN A 9 -18.87 -58.72 31.07
CA ASN A 9 -19.30 -57.71 32.03
C ASN A 9 -20.75 -57.30 31.72
N THR A 10 -21.68 -57.53 32.65
CA THR A 10 -23.14 -57.33 32.45
C THR A 10 -23.71 -56.12 33.19
N ALA A 11 -22.89 -55.44 34.00
CA ALA A 11 -23.24 -54.22 34.72
C ALA A 11 -22.04 -53.23 34.70
N PRO A 12 -22.20 -51.95 35.03
CA PRO A 12 -21.08 -51.03 35.14
C PRO A 12 -20.01 -51.57 36.11
N TYR A 13 -18.77 -51.72 35.64
CA TYR A 13 -17.64 -52.16 36.46
C TYR A 13 -16.83 -50.94 36.88
N THR A 14 -16.70 -50.72 38.18
CA THR A 14 -15.96 -49.59 38.74
C THR A 14 -14.52 -50.01 39.01
N LEU A 15 -13.57 -49.36 38.36
CA LEU A 15 -12.14 -49.55 38.62
C LEU A 15 -11.74 -48.87 39.94
N PRO A 16 -10.66 -49.33 40.60
CA PRO A 16 -10.13 -48.66 41.78
C PRO A 16 -9.85 -47.17 41.54
N ALA A 17 -9.97 -46.35 42.58
CA ALA A 17 -9.70 -44.91 42.47
C ALA A 17 -8.25 -44.66 42.04
N ILE A 18 -8.07 -43.89 40.96
CA ILE A 18 -6.76 -43.55 40.42
C ILE A 18 -6.12 -42.48 41.33
N SER A 19 -4.97 -42.80 41.92
CA SER A 19 -4.18 -41.84 42.67
C SER A 19 -3.43 -40.90 41.72
N LEU A 20 -3.33 -39.61 42.04
CA LEU A 20 -2.53 -38.67 41.25
C LEU A 20 -1.03 -39.01 41.37
N PRO A 21 -0.29 -39.16 40.25
CA PRO A 21 1.14 -39.38 40.31
C PRO A 21 1.84 -38.09 40.80
N THR A 22 2.82 -38.25 41.68
CA THR A 22 3.58 -37.10 42.24
C THR A 22 4.77 -36.81 41.33
N GLY A 23 4.81 -35.61 40.74
CA GLY A 23 5.99 -35.05 40.04
C GLY A 23 6.13 -35.35 38.54
N ALA A 24 5.66 -36.50 38.03
CA ALA A 24 5.73 -36.85 36.60
C ALA A 24 4.50 -37.65 36.13
N SER A 25 4.28 -37.72 34.81
CA SER A 25 3.17 -38.47 34.21
C SER A 25 3.41 -39.98 34.29
N ARG A 26 2.35 -40.79 34.22
CA ARG A 26 2.43 -42.25 34.08
C ARG A 26 1.37 -42.79 33.12
N ILE A 27 1.59 -44.00 32.62
CA ILE A 27 0.60 -44.75 31.83
C ILE A 27 0.16 -45.97 32.61
N ASP A 28 -1.14 -46.08 32.86
CA ASP A 28 -1.78 -47.23 33.50
C ASP A 28 -2.46 -48.11 32.43
N ARG A 29 -2.77 -49.37 32.73
CA ARG A 29 -3.46 -50.29 31.80
C ARG A 29 -4.71 -50.91 32.39
N VAL A 30 -5.75 -51.01 31.58
CA VAL A 30 -6.91 -51.87 31.86
C VAL A 30 -6.74 -53.13 31.04
N VAL A 31 -6.61 -54.27 31.71
CA VAL A 31 -6.43 -55.56 31.05
C VAL A 31 -7.58 -56.51 31.40
N LEU A 32 -7.93 -57.38 30.46
CA LEU A 32 -8.70 -58.58 30.74
C LEU A 32 -7.72 -59.71 31.03
N ARG A 33 -7.68 -60.16 32.29
CA ARG A 33 -6.74 -61.18 32.76
C ARG A 33 -7.43 -62.52 32.88
N TYR A 34 -6.89 -63.53 32.21
CA TYR A 34 -7.18 -64.94 32.47
C TYR A 34 -6.19 -65.44 33.51
N ASN A 35 -6.68 -65.92 34.66
CA ASN A 35 -5.86 -66.48 35.73
C ASN A 35 -6.31 -67.91 36.06
N ASN A 36 -5.50 -68.88 35.64
CA ASN A 36 -5.75 -70.31 35.79
C ASN A 36 -5.00 -70.96 36.95
N THR A 37 -4.35 -70.16 37.80
CA THR A 37 -3.73 -70.68 39.03
C THR A 37 -4.78 -71.40 39.88
N VAL A 38 -4.39 -72.48 40.54
CA VAL A 38 -5.30 -73.42 41.24
C VAL A 38 -6.22 -72.71 42.25
N SER A 39 -5.77 -71.60 42.83
CA SER A 39 -6.52 -70.81 43.82
C SER A 39 -7.52 -69.80 43.24
N VAL A 40 -7.46 -69.46 41.95
CA VAL A 40 -8.29 -68.39 41.34
C VAL A 40 -9.22 -68.93 40.27
N ARG A 41 -8.68 -69.49 39.18
CA ARG A 41 -9.42 -70.05 38.03
C ARG A 41 -10.56 -69.16 37.52
N ASP A 42 -10.25 -67.91 37.20
CA ASP A 42 -11.24 -66.92 36.75
C ASP A 42 -10.70 -65.96 35.68
N ILE A 43 -11.60 -65.23 35.03
CA ILE A 43 -11.31 -64.18 34.07
C ILE A 43 -11.94 -62.89 34.54
N TYR A 44 -11.14 -61.86 34.73
CA TYR A 44 -11.61 -60.61 35.31
C TYR A 44 -10.86 -59.40 34.74
N LEU A 45 -11.45 -58.23 34.92
CA LEU A 45 -10.83 -56.96 34.58
C LEU A 45 -9.87 -56.54 35.69
N GLU A 46 -8.63 -56.28 35.31
CA GLU A 46 -7.55 -55.87 36.21
C GLU A 46 -7.03 -54.49 35.79
N TYR A 47 -6.79 -53.63 36.78
CA TYR A 47 -6.15 -52.33 36.59
C TYR A 47 -4.68 -52.41 37.00
N LEU A 48 -3.77 -52.25 36.04
CA LEU A 48 -2.34 -52.25 36.27
C LEU A 48 -1.85 -50.80 36.35
N THR A 49 -1.38 -50.39 37.53
CA THR A 49 -0.81 -49.06 37.73
C THR A 49 0.65 -49.05 37.25
N GLY A 50 1.01 -48.04 36.47
CA GLY A 50 2.37 -47.78 36.02
C GLY A 50 3.17 -46.91 36.98
N GLU A 51 4.42 -46.69 36.60
CA GLU A 51 5.38 -45.88 37.36
C GLU A 51 5.52 -44.49 36.75
N ALA A 52 5.62 -43.47 37.61
CA ALA A 52 5.75 -42.08 37.17
C ALA A 52 7.17 -41.81 36.65
N ALA A 53 7.28 -41.33 35.41
CA ALA A 53 8.56 -41.04 34.78
C ALA A 53 8.42 -39.86 33.79
N THR A 54 9.55 -39.23 33.46
CA THR A 54 9.59 -38.15 32.45
C THR A 54 9.25 -38.66 31.04
N SER A 55 9.52 -39.94 30.76
CA SER A 55 9.03 -40.69 29.61
C SER A 55 8.32 -41.94 30.12
N PRO A 56 7.01 -41.90 30.40
CA PRO A 56 6.31 -43.01 31.01
C PRO A 56 6.09 -44.15 30.01
N GLU A 57 6.39 -45.36 30.45
CA GLU A 57 6.16 -46.60 29.69
C GLU A 57 5.01 -47.40 30.32
N PRO A 58 4.16 -48.05 29.52
CA PRO A 58 3.03 -48.80 30.05
C PRO A 58 3.48 -50.10 30.75
N PRO A 59 2.78 -50.53 31.83
CA PRO A 59 3.08 -51.78 32.53
C PRO A 59 3.16 -52.99 31.60
N ALA A 60 4.15 -53.87 31.82
CA ALA A 60 4.30 -55.09 31.04
C ALA A 60 3.08 -56.01 31.20
N LEU A 61 2.61 -56.58 30.08
CA LEU A 61 1.54 -57.59 30.09
C LEU A 61 2.12 -58.94 30.52
N THR A 62 1.41 -59.68 31.37
CA THR A 62 1.78 -61.05 31.72
C THR A 62 1.11 -62.02 30.74
N ARG A 63 1.91 -62.82 30.02
CA ARG A 63 1.41 -63.82 29.06
C ARG A 63 2.14 -65.15 29.23
N THR A 64 1.89 -65.80 30.35
CA THR A 64 2.38 -67.15 30.68
C THR A 64 1.29 -68.21 30.47
N ASP A 65 1.56 -69.45 30.84
CA ASP A 65 0.58 -70.53 30.75
C ASP A 65 -0.59 -70.31 31.72
N ASP A 66 -0.30 -69.91 32.95
CA ASP A 66 -1.28 -69.72 34.02
C ASP A 66 -1.91 -68.33 34.06
N ILE A 67 -1.20 -67.28 33.63
CA ILE A 67 -1.73 -65.90 33.60
C ILE A 67 -1.58 -65.32 32.20
N TYR A 68 -2.67 -64.82 31.62
CA TYR A 68 -2.65 -64.22 30.29
C TYR A 68 -3.46 -62.92 30.23
N ASP A 69 -2.80 -61.84 29.81
CA ASP A 69 -3.37 -60.50 29.72
C ASP A 69 -3.64 -60.07 28.26
N LEU A 70 -4.84 -59.53 28.04
CA LEU A 70 -5.21 -58.75 26.86
C LEU A 70 -5.43 -57.29 27.27
N CYS A 71 -4.70 -56.35 26.66
CA CYS A 71 -4.85 -54.94 26.98
C CYS A 71 -6.09 -54.37 26.29
N LEU A 72 -7.03 -53.83 27.05
CA LEU A 72 -8.23 -53.20 26.50
C LEU A 72 -8.03 -51.70 26.30
N ALA A 73 -7.27 -51.05 27.18
CA ALA A 73 -6.96 -49.63 27.08
C ALA A 73 -5.67 -49.26 27.83
N ASN A 74 -4.99 -48.22 27.34
CA ASN A 74 -3.96 -47.49 28.09
C ASN A 74 -4.59 -46.20 28.64
N ILE A 75 -4.24 -45.83 29.87
CA ILE A 75 -4.74 -44.62 30.53
C ILE A 75 -3.54 -43.76 30.89
N THR A 76 -3.42 -42.62 30.20
CA THR A 76 -2.35 -41.65 30.48
C THR A 76 -2.84 -40.68 31.55
N VAL A 77 -2.14 -40.68 32.69
CA VAL A 77 -2.40 -39.78 33.81
C VAL A 77 -1.25 -38.77 33.89
N GLN A 78 -1.53 -37.52 33.56
CA GLN A 78 -0.53 -36.45 33.61
C GLN A 78 -0.29 -35.98 35.05
N ALA A 79 0.92 -35.47 35.33
CA ALA A 79 1.26 -34.91 36.64
C ALA A 79 0.28 -33.79 37.04
N GLY A 80 -0.36 -33.93 38.20
CA GLY A 80 -1.31 -32.94 38.73
C GLY A 80 -2.62 -32.78 37.95
N ALA A 81 -2.97 -33.71 37.06
CA ALA A 81 -4.16 -33.60 36.21
C ALA A 81 -5.48 -33.89 36.95
N THR A 82 -6.56 -33.21 36.56
CA THR A 82 -7.94 -33.48 37.02
C THR A 82 -8.71 -34.41 36.07
N SER A 83 -8.07 -34.88 35.00
CA SER A 83 -8.63 -35.79 33.99
C SER A 83 -7.54 -36.70 33.40
N CYS A 84 -7.92 -37.84 32.83
CA CYS A 84 -7.01 -38.77 32.16
C CYS A 84 -7.39 -38.94 30.68
N VAL A 85 -6.43 -39.34 29.86
CA VAL A 85 -6.67 -39.71 28.45
C VAL A 85 -6.72 -41.22 28.36
N VAL A 86 -7.78 -41.75 27.75
CA VAL A 86 -7.96 -43.19 27.55
C VAL A 86 -7.76 -43.50 26.07
N GLU A 87 -6.77 -44.34 25.79
CA GLU A 87 -6.51 -44.90 24.47
C GLU A 87 -7.08 -46.32 24.41
N ASP A 88 -7.98 -46.58 23.47
CA ASP A 88 -8.55 -47.91 23.22
C ASP A 88 -7.56 -48.77 22.43
N THR A 89 -7.16 -49.91 22.99
CA THR A 89 -6.17 -50.81 22.38
C THR A 89 -6.78 -52.12 21.89
N ARG A 90 -8.11 -52.25 21.92
CA ARG A 90 -8.80 -53.48 21.50
C ARG A 90 -8.49 -53.86 20.04
N GLY A 91 -8.37 -52.88 19.15
CA GLY A 91 -8.07 -53.09 17.72
C GLY A 91 -6.58 -53.33 17.41
N ASN A 92 -5.70 -53.29 18.41
CA ASN A 92 -4.27 -53.47 18.19
C ASN A 92 -3.88 -54.94 18.40
N ASP A 93 -3.52 -55.61 17.30
CA ASP A 93 -3.18 -57.03 17.27
C ASP A 93 -1.97 -57.42 18.12
N ALA A 94 -1.06 -56.48 18.45
CA ALA A 94 0.09 -56.78 19.29
C ALA A 94 -0.30 -57.00 20.77
N VAL A 95 -1.33 -56.28 21.25
CA VAL A 95 -1.69 -56.21 22.69
C VAL A 95 -3.09 -56.77 23.01
N CYS A 96 -4.00 -56.82 22.04
CA CYS A 96 -5.30 -57.48 22.14
C CYS A 96 -5.76 -58.11 20.82
N GLY A 97 -6.12 -57.26 19.85
CA GLY A 97 -6.70 -57.65 18.56
C GLY A 97 -8.19 -57.99 18.65
N TRP A 98 -8.88 -57.82 17.52
CA TRP A 98 -10.27 -58.26 17.36
C TRP A 98 -10.33 -59.71 16.89
N LEU A 99 -11.32 -60.46 17.37
CA LEU A 99 -11.61 -61.78 16.83
C LEU A 99 -12.43 -61.60 15.54
N TYR A 100 -11.85 -61.91 14.38
CA TYR A 100 -12.57 -61.93 13.11
C TYR A 100 -13.16 -63.33 12.82
N SER A 101 -14.26 -63.37 12.07
CA SER A 101 -14.96 -64.59 11.66
C SER A 101 -14.05 -65.59 10.91
N VAL A 102 -14.43 -66.87 10.89
CA VAL A 102 -13.62 -68.04 10.48
C VAL A 102 -13.16 -68.02 9.00
N SER A 103 -13.65 -67.09 8.18
CA SER A 103 -13.14 -66.83 6.81
C SER A 103 -12.31 -65.54 6.81
N GLY A 104 -10.98 -65.70 6.80
CA GLY A 104 -10.01 -64.67 7.12
C GLY A 104 -9.81 -63.54 6.09
N ASP A 105 -9.02 -62.56 6.57
CA ASP A 105 -8.23 -61.51 5.91
C ASP A 105 -8.88 -60.23 5.32
N GLY A 106 -10.21 -60.16 5.19
CA GLY A 106 -10.86 -58.93 4.68
C GLY A 106 -10.64 -58.65 3.19
N SER A 107 -10.05 -59.59 2.45
CA SER A 107 -9.86 -59.53 0.99
C SER A 107 -11.16 -59.31 0.21
N PHE A 108 -12.28 -59.86 0.69
CA PHE A 108 -13.58 -59.71 0.04
C PHE A 108 -14.04 -58.24 -0.03
N PHE A 109 -14.00 -57.50 1.08
CA PHE A 109 -14.41 -56.09 1.08
C PHE A 109 -13.40 -55.21 0.33
N LYS A 110 -12.11 -55.50 0.44
CA LYS A 110 -11.08 -54.84 -0.39
C LYS A 110 -11.30 -55.06 -1.89
N SER A 111 -11.77 -56.23 -2.29
CA SER A 111 -12.06 -56.51 -3.71
C SER A 111 -13.23 -55.70 -4.23
N LEU A 112 -14.26 -55.47 -3.40
CA LEU A 112 -15.40 -54.62 -3.74
C LEU A 112 -14.98 -53.15 -3.84
N ASP A 113 -14.19 -52.66 -2.89
CA ASP A 113 -13.65 -51.30 -2.92
C ASP A 113 -12.76 -51.08 -4.16
N ASN A 114 -11.88 -52.03 -4.47
CA ASN A 114 -11.02 -51.95 -5.65
C ASN A 114 -11.83 -51.96 -6.96
N SER A 115 -12.83 -52.83 -7.09
CA SER A 115 -13.68 -52.87 -8.30
C SER A 115 -14.53 -51.61 -8.47
N PHE A 116 -14.97 -51.00 -7.37
CA PHE A 116 -15.66 -49.71 -7.42
C PHE A 116 -14.72 -48.58 -7.86
N GLU A 117 -13.51 -48.51 -7.29
CA GLU A 117 -12.52 -47.49 -7.63
C GLU A 117 -12.06 -47.62 -9.10
N GLU A 118 -11.84 -48.84 -9.59
CA GLU A 118 -11.52 -49.11 -11.00
C GLU A 118 -12.62 -48.64 -11.95
N TRP A 119 -13.89 -48.92 -11.62
CA TRP A 119 -15.02 -48.43 -12.41
C TRP A 119 -15.13 -46.89 -12.34
N PHE A 120 -14.95 -46.31 -11.16
CA PHE A 120 -15.06 -44.86 -10.94
C PHE A 120 -13.99 -44.10 -11.74
N GLU A 121 -12.73 -44.51 -11.66
CA GLU A 121 -11.64 -43.89 -12.42
C GLU A 121 -11.85 -44.04 -13.94
N ALA A 122 -12.33 -45.19 -14.41
CA ALA A 122 -12.66 -45.38 -15.83
C ALA A 122 -13.81 -44.48 -16.34
N VAL A 123 -14.83 -44.22 -15.51
CA VAL A 123 -15.94 -43.31 -15.86
C VAL A 123 -15.51 -41.85 -15.77
N LYS A 124 -14.72 -41.50 -14.76
CA LYS A 124 -14.15 -40.17 -14.55
C LYS A 124 -13.28 -39.74 -15.74
N ASP A 125 -12.40 -40.62 -16.23
CA ASP A 125 -11.55 -40.33 -17.39
C ASP A 125 -12.39 -40.17 -18.68
N ASN A 126 -13.44 -40.98 -18.86
CA ASN A 126 -14.37 -40.81 -19.98
C ASN A 126 -15.12 -39.48 -19.91
N LEU A 127 -15.56 -39.06 -18.71
CA LEU A 127 -16.22 -37.77 -18.53
C LEU A 127 -15.26 -36.58 -18.75
N ALA A 128 -14.00 -36.72 -18.34
CA ALA A 128 -12.96 -35.73 -18.59
C ALA A 128 -12.62 -35.59 -20.08
N SER A 129 -12.83 -36.64 -20.87
CA SER A 129 -12.61 -36.66 -22.32
C SER A 129 -13.70 -35.99 -23.17
N VAL A 130 -14.83 -35.58 -22.57
CA VAL A 130 -15.89 -34.88 -23.31
C VAL A 130 -15.46 -33.43 -23.49
N THR A 131 -15.16 -33.05 -24.74
CA THR A 131 -14.80 -31.67 -25.10
C THR A 131 -15.99 -30.74 -24.88
N LEU A 132 -15.79 -29.71 -24.07
CA LEU A 132 -16.76 -28.64 -23.83
C LEU A 132 -16.30 -27.38 -24.56
N PHE A 133 -17.22 -26.70 -25.25
CA PHE A 133 -16.91 -25.44 -25.93
C PHE A 133 -17.28 -24.25 -25.04
N LYS A 134 -16.30 -23.37 -24.78
CA LYS A 134 -16.55 -22.08 -24.12
C LYS A 134 -16.67 -20.99 -25.19
N ARG A 135 -17.70 -20.15 -25.06
CA ARG A 135 -18.02 -19.09 -26.02
C ARG A 135 -17.63 -17.71 -25.48
N TYR A 136 -16.84 -16.98 -26.25
CA TYR A 136 -16.46 -15.58 -26.03
C TYR A 136 -17.15 -14.69 -27.07
N LYS A 137 -17.46 -13.43 -26.73
CA LYS A 137 -18.17 -12.48 -27.61
C LYS A 137 -17.34 -11.22 -27.81
N TYR A 138 -17.21 -10.79 -29.06
CA TYR A 138 -16.79 -9.46 -29.47
C TYR A 138 -17.94 -8.79 -30.23
N GLU A 139 -18.09 -7.47 -30.11
CA GLU A 139 -19.17 -6.70 -30.72
C GLU A 139 -18.67 -5.31 -31.07
N GLU A 140 -18.95 -4.86 -32.28
CA GLU A 140 -18.54 -3.55 -32.79
C GLU A 140 -19.60 -2.98 -33.73
N ILE A 141 -19.83 -1.66 -33.63
CA ILE A 141 -20.67 -0.91 -34.58
C ILE A 141 -19.73 -0.14 -35.50
N ILE A 142 -19.81 -0.43 -36.79
CA ILE A 142 -18.96 0.16 -37.82
C ILE A 142 -19.23 1.66 -37.94
N SER A 143 -18.22 2.51 -37.74
CA SER A 143 -18.39 3.97 -37.76
C SER A 143 -18.46 4.59 -39.17
N SER A 144 -17.87 3.92 -40.16
CA SER A 144 -17.76 4.37 -41.54
C SER A 144 -17.59 3.18 -42.48
N GLU A 145 -17.91 3.36 -43.76
CA GLU A 145 -17.83 2.27 -44.74
C GLU A 145 -16.46 1.58 -44.74
N THR A 146 -16.44 0.27 -44.51
CA THR A 146 -15.22 -0.56 -44.42
C THR A 146 -15.48 -1.98 -44.91
N SER A 147 -14.47 -2.62 -45.48
CA SER A 147 -14.49 -4.05 -45.83
C SER A 147 -13.78 -4.92 -44.80
N SER A 148 -13.22 -4.33 -43.73
CA SER A 148 -12.40 -5.05 -42.76
C SER A 148 -12.77 -4.69 -41.33
N VAL A 149 -12.82 -5.70 -40.47
CA VAL A 149 -13.13 -5.61 -39.04
C VAL A 149 -12.15 -6.49 -38.28
N SER A 150 -11.55 -5.96 -37.22
CA SER A 150 -10.58 -6.71 -36.40
C SER A 150 -11.20 -6.96 -35.04
N PHE A 151 -11.42 -8.22 -34.67
CA PHE A 151 -11.96 -8.55 -33.35
C PHE A 151 -10.84 -8.71 -32.32
N ASN A 152 -11.07 -8.29 -31.08
CA ASN A 152 -10.10 -8.46 -30.00
C ASN A 152 -10.67 -9.41 -28.94
N ILE A 153 -10.49 -10.72 -29.16
CA ILE A 153 -10.80 -11.77 -28.19
C ILE A 153 -9.47 -12.39 -27.75
N PRO A 154 -8.95 -12.09 -26.54
CA PRO A 154 -7.63 -12.57 -26.10
C PRO A 154 -7.48 -14.09 -26.07
N GLN A 155 -8.58 -14.82 -25.89
CA GLN A 155 -8.60 -16.27 -25.84
C GLN A 155 -8.58 -16.93 -27.24
N TYR A 156 -8.73 -16.14 -28.31
CA TYR A 156 -8.67 -16.60 -29.68
C TYR A 156 -7.28 -17.12 -30.03
N ASP A 157 -7.26 -18.24 -30.72
CA ASP A 157 -6.09 -18.91 -31.24
C ASP A 157 -6.48 -19.63 -32.54
N ASP A 158 -5.63 -19.57 -33.56
CA ASP A 158 -5.94 -20.08 -34.91
C ASP A 158 -6.09 -21.62 -34.95
N ASP A 159 -5.49 -22.35 -34.00
CA ASP A 159 -5.45 -23.81 -34.01
C ASP A 159 -6.61 -24.44 -33.23
N THR A 160 -7.03 -23.81 -32.13
CA THR A 160 -7.93 -24.42 -31.12
C THR A 160 -9.31 -23.76 -31.04
N CYS A 161 -9.51 -22.66 -31.77
CA CYS A 161 -10.76 -21.92 -31.77
C CYS A 161 -11.43 -21.94 -33.14
N PHE A 162 -12.76 -21.88 -33.15
CA PHE A 162 -13.53 -21.52 -34.34
C PHE A 162 -14.40 -20.30 -34.03
N ILE A 163 -14.78 -19.54 -35.06
CA ILE A 163 -15.59 -18.34 -34.91
C ILE A 163 -16.90 -18.41 -35.68
N GLU A 164 -17.91 -17.70 -35.20
CA GLU A 164 -19.12 -17.35 -35.93
C GLU A 164 -19.25 -15.82 -36.00
N VAL A 165 -19.49 -15.29 -37.19
CA VAL A 165 -19.62 -13.84 -37.40
C VAL A 165 -21.07 -13.51 -37.76
N TYR A 166 -21.67 -12.56 -37.06
CA TYR A 166 -23.01 -12.06 -37.32
C TYR A 166 -22.92 -10.61 -37.77
N VAL A 167 -23.63 -10.26 -38.83
CA VAL A 167 -23.75 -8.89 -39.36
C VAL A 167 -25.22 -8.48 -39.24
N ASN A 168 -25.51 -7.43 -38.47
CA ASN A 168 -26.87 -7.00 -38.10
C ASN A 168 -27.74 -8.16 -37.57
N GLY A 169 -27.16 -9.00 -36.71
CA GLY A 169 -27.85 -10.15 -36.11
C GLY A 169 -28.06 -11.35 -37.04
N ILE A 170 -27.59 -11.32 -38.29
CA ILE A 170 -27.66 -12.44 -39.24
C ILE A 170 -26.28 -13.11 -39.32
N LEU A 171 -26.23 -14.43 -39.20
CA LEU A 171 -25.00 -15.20 -39.41
C LEU A 171 -24.47 -14.94 -40.83
N SER A 172 -23.25 -14.43 -40.93
CA SER A 172 -22.57 -14.14 -42.17
C SER A 172 -21.51 -15.20 -42.44
N ASN A 173 -21.51 -15.75 -43.65
CA ASN A 173 -20.42 -16.58 -44.17
C ASN A 173 -19.59 -15.84 -45.23
N ASP A 174 -19.85 -14.55 -45.43
CA ASP A 174 -19.27 -13.74 -46.51
C ASP A 174 -18.04 -12.96 -46.03
N TYR A 175 -17.07 -13.68 -45.47
CA TYR A 175 -15.81 -13.11 -45.00
C TYR A 175 -14.64 -14.09 -45.20
N THR A 176 -13.44 -13.53 -45.24
CA THR A 176 -12.18 -14.26 -45.12
C THR A 176 -11.49 -13.84 -43.83
N GLN A 177 -10.88 -14.80 -43.14
CA GLN A 177 -10.24 -14.57 -41.85
C GLN A 177 -8.72 -14.73 -41.98
N SER A 178 -7.97 -13.81 -41.37
CA SER A 178 -6.53 -13.92 -41.18
C SER A 178 -6.18 -13.44 -39.77
N GLY A 179 -5.89 -14.39 -38.88
CA GLY A 179 -5.78 -14.13 -37.44
C GLY A 179 -7.08 -13.50 -36.90
N THR A 180 -6.95 -12.34 -36.27
CA THR A 180 -8.07 -11.57 -35.72
C THR A 180 -8.77 -10.66 -36.73
N ASN A 181 -8.30 -10.62 -37.98
CA ASN A 181 -8.85 -9.73 -39.01
C ASN A 181 -9.86 -10.48 -39.89
N LEU A 182 -11.05 -9.92 -39.99
CA LEU A 182 -12.12 -10.33 -40.90
C LEU A 182 -12.12 -9.38 -42.10
N THR A 183 -12.11 -9.93 -43.32
CA THR A 183 -12.25 -9.17 -44.56
C THR A 183 -13.48 -9.66 -45.30
N PHE A 184 -14.49 -8.80 -45.42
CA PHE A 184 -15.78 -9.06 -46.06
C PHE A 184 -15.69 -8.86 -47.57
N SER A 185 -16.45 -9.65 -48.33
CA SER A 185 -16.46 -9.55 -49.80
C SER A 185 -17.12 -8.27 -50.31
N ALA A 186 -18.04 -7.71 -49.52
CA ALA A 186 -18.69 -6.42 -49.76
C ALA A 186 -18.43 -5.47 -48.59
N SER A 187 -18.31 -4.18 -48.88
CA SER A 187 -18.16 -3.15 -47.85
C SER A 187 -19.39 -3.11 -46.94
N LEU A 188 -19.15 -3.06 -45.63
CA LEU A 188 -20.15 -2.80 -44.60
C LEU A 188 -20.35 -1.29 -44.50
N THR A 189 -21.60 -0.84 -44.43
CA THR A 189 -21.92 0.58 -44.29
C THR A 189 -21.84 1.04 -42.83
N GLY A 190 -21.57 2.33 -42.61
CA GLY A 190 -21.57 2.91 -41.27
C GLY A 190 -22.93 2.70 -40.56
N GLY A 191 -22.88 2.25 -39.31
CA GLY A 191 -24.04 1.84 -38.50
C GLY A 191 -24.33 0.34 -38.52
N THR A 192 -23.59 -0.45 -39.30
CA THR A 192 -23.70 -1.92 -39.30
C THR A 192 -23.10 -2.50 -38.01
N GLU A 193 -23.83 -3.40 -37.34
CA GLU A 193 -23.34 -4.14 -36.18
C GLU A 193 -22.65 -5.44 -36.62
N VAL A 194 -21.45 -5.70 -36.10
CA VAL A 194 -20.70 -6.94 -36.30
C VAL A 194 -20.46 -7.60 -34.94
N ILE A 195 -20.91 -8.83 -34.79
CA ILE A 195 -20.70 -9.65 -33.60
C ILE A 195 -19.86 -10.87 -33.99
N VAL A 196 -18.79 -11.13 -33.24
CA VAL A 196 -17.96 -12.32 -33.40
C VAL A 196 -18.08 -13.18 -32.15
N TYR A 197 -18.56 -14.41 -32.31
CA TYR A 197 -18.47 -15.43 -31.28
C TYR A 197 -17.26 -16.31 -31.54
N CYS A 198 -16.38 -16.44 -30.54
CA CYS A 198 -15.26 -17.38 -30.58
C CYS A 198 -15.56 -18.55 -29.66
N PHE A 199 -15.45 -19.77 -30.19
CA PHE A 199 -15.64 -21.01 -29.48
C PHE A 199 -14.30 -21.70 -29.30
N LYS A 200 -13.86 -21.82 -28.05
CA LYS A 200 -12.62 -22.51 -27.69
C LYS A 200 -12.95 -23.90 -27.16
N SER A 201 -12.29 -24.92 -27.70
CA SER A 201 -12.34 -26.27 -27.12
C SER A 201 -11.55 -26.28 -25.81
N ILE A 202 -12.17 -26.74 -24.73
CA ILE A 202 -11.53 -26.94 -23.43
C ILE A 202 -11.74 -28.40 -23.04
N ASP A 203 -10.66 -29.10 -22.66
CA ASP A 203 -10.78 -30.44 -22.07
C ASP A 203 -11.29 -30.35 -20.62
N GLY A 204 -11.83 -31.43 -20.07
CA GLY A 204 -12.40 -31.41 -18.71
C GLY A 204 -11.40 -31.02 -17.60
N THR A 205 -10.09 -31.07 -17.90
CA THR A 205 -8.98 -30.65 -17.03
C THR A 205 -8.66 -29.16 -17.10
N GLY A 206 -9.07 -28.46 -18.17
CA GLY A 206 -8.84 -27.03 -18.40
C GLY A 206 -9.98 -26.12 -17.94
N ILE A 207 -11.04 -26.65 -17.30
CA ILE A 207 -12.03 -25.82 -16.62
C ILE A 207 -11.37 -25.27 -15.35
N THR A 208 -10.74 -24.10 -15.49
CA THR A 208 -10.60 -23.20 -14.35
C THR A 208 -11.99 -22.94 -13.81
N THR A 209 -12.15 -23.14 -12.51
CA THR A 209 -13.43 -22.85 -11.86
C THR A 209 -13.77 -21.38 -12.09
N VAL A 210 -15.06 -21.04 -12.20
CA VAL A 210 -15.50 -19.63 -12.28
C VAL A 210 -14.89 -18.79 -11.14
N SER A 211 -14.59 -19.43 -10.00
CA SER A 211 -13.87 -18.81 -8.88
C SER A 211 -12.42 -18.44 -9.20
N GLU A 212 -11.66 -19.27 -9.92
CA GLU A 212 -10.27 -18.99 -10.30
C GLU A 212 -10.19 -17.88 -11.35
N GLU A 213 -11.07 -17.89 -12.35
CA GLU A 213 -11.15 -16.81 -13.34
C GLU A 213 -11.58 -15.48 -12.70
N ILE A 214 -12.54 -15.49 -11.77
CA ILE A 214 -12.90 -14.30 -11.00
C ILE A 214 -11.73 -13.84 -10.13
N THR A 215 -10.97 -14.76 -9.53
CA THR A 215 -9.81 -14.42 -8.70
C THR A 215 -8.69 -13.80 -9.54
N GLU A 216 -8.42 -14.34 -10.72
CA GLU A 216 -7.43 -13.81 -11.67
C GLU A 216 -7.87 -12.46 -12.23
N LEU A 217 -9.13 -12.32 -12.64
CA LEU A 217 -9.71 -11.03 -13.05
C LEU A 217 -9.75 -10.00 -11.92
N GLN A 218 -9.94 -10.42 -10.67
CA GLN A 218 -9.85 -9.55 -9.49
C GLN A 218 -8.40 -9.11 -9.23
N ASN A 219 -7.43 -10.00 -9.43
CA ASN A 219 -6.00 -9.69 -9.29
C ASN A 219 -5.52 -8.77 -10.42
N GLU A 220 -5.96 -8.99 -11.66
CA GLU A 220 -5.70 -8.11 -12.80
C GLU A 220 -6.42 -6.75 -12.65
N TYR A 221 -7.67 -6.73 -12.20
CA TYR A 221 -8.39 -5.49 -11.86
C TYR A 221 -7.69 -4.73 -10.73
N ALA A 222 -7.15 -5.40 -9.71
CA ALA A 222 -6.36 -4.77 -8.64
C ALA A 222 -5.02 -4.21 -9.16
N ALA A 223 -4.39 -4.86 -10.15
CA ALA A 223 -3.17 -4.37 -10.80
C ALA A 223 -3.40 -3.19 -11.76
N ILE A 224 -4.61 -3.08 -12.33
CA ILE A 224 -4.99 -2.09 -13.34
C ILE A 224 -5.75 -0.88 -12.72
N SER A 225 -6.56 -1.07 -11.68
CA SER A 225 -7.37 0.00 -11.04
C SER A 225 -6.61 0.84 -9.98
N GLY A 226 -5.55 1.53 -10.41
CA GLY A 226 -5.32 2.96 -10.12
C GLY A 226 -5.25 3.55 -8.69
N ALA A 227 -5.55 2.87 -7.58
CA ALA A 227 -5.60 3.51 -6.26
C ALA A 227 -4.26 3.45 -5.47
N GLY A 228 -3.29 2.64 -5.90
CA GLY A 228 -2.05 2.40 -5.14
C GLY A 228 -0.74 2.82 -5.83
N LYS A 229 -0.75 3.12 -7.13
CA LYS A 229 0.50 3.38 -7.88
C LYS A 229 1.10 4.75 -7.60
N PHE A 230 0.27 5.77 -7.42
CA PHE A 230 0.71 7.12 -7.05
C PHE A 230 0.46 7.45 -5.58
N VAL A 231 0.36 6.45 -4.71
CA VAL A 231 0.27 6.66 -3.27
C VAL A 231 1.62 6.38 -2.64
N TYR A 232 2.24 7.41 -2.10
CA TYR A 232 3.45 7.28 -1.30
C TYR A 232 3.08 7.17 0.17
N ASN A 233 3.26 5.98 0.74
CA ASN A 233 3.11 5.75 2.18
C ASN A 233 4.41 6.14 2.88
N ALA A 234 4.33 7.16 3.73
CA ALA A 234 5.48 7.66 4.47
C ALA A 234 6.05 6.58 5.40
N THR A 235 7.36 6.43 5.35
CA THR A 235 8.12 5.48 6.16
C THR A 235 8.46 6.04 7.55
N GLY A 236 8.37 7.37 7.70
CA GLY A 236 8.76 8.08 8.90
C GLY A 236 10.26 8.35 8.99
N THR A 237 11.04 8.05 7.94
CA THR A 237 12.49 8.28 7.88
C THR A 237 12.90 8.77 6.49
N ASP A 238 13.47 9.98 6.41
CA ASP A 238 14.00 10.60 5.19
C ASP A 238 13.10 10.48 3.94
N ASP A 239 11.79 10.56 4.15
CA ASP A 239 10.78 10.52 3.09
C ASP A 239 10.94 11.69 2.11
N ASN A 240 11.52 12.81 2.57
CA ASN A 240 11.87 13.93 1.71
C ASN A 240 12.90 13.57 0.63
N ILE A 241 13.84 12.67 0.94
CA ILE A 241 14.82 12.17 -0.02
C ILE A 241 14.12 11.26 -1.02
N SER A 242 13.30 10.33 -0.54
CA SER A 242 12.57 9.41 -1.40
C SER A 242 11.62 10.15 -2.36
N LEU A 243 10.84 11.11 -1.86
CA LEU A 243 9.95 11.94 -2.68
C LEU A 243 10.73 12.80 -3.68
N SER A 244 11.89 13.33 -3.30
CA SER A 244 12.78 14.06 -4.21
C SER A 244 13.28 13.15 -5.34
N GLN A 245 13.75 11.95 -5.02
CA GLN A 245 14.22 10.97 -6.02
C GLN A 245 13.09 10.53 -6.96
N ILE A 246 11.89 10.29 -6.44
CA ILE A 246 10.70 9.97 -7.24
C ILE A 246 10.37 11.12 -8.19
N ALA A 247 10.39 12.37 -7.68
CA ALA A 247 10.15 13.54 -8.51
C ALA A 247 11.17 13.67 -9.63
N GLN A 248 12.47 13.56 -9.31
CA GLN A 248 13.52 13.64 -10.31
C GLN A 248 13.35 12.52 -11.36
N ALA A 249 13.05 11.29 -10.96
CA ALA A 249 12.84 10.17 -11.87
C ALA A 249 11.68 10.40 -12.86
N PHE A 250 10.56 10.95 -12.38
CA PHE A 250 9.42 11.30 -13.23
C PHE A 250 9.77 12.40 -14.24
N LEU A 251 10.41 13.46 -13.74
CA LEU A 251 10.74 14.64 -14.54
C LEU A 251 11.84 14.35 -15.59
N THR A 252 12.82 13.50 -15.29
CA THR A 252 13.87 13.10 -16.25
C THR A 252 13.46 11.93 -17.14
N GLY A 253 12.50 11.10 -16.70
CA GLY A 253 12.09 9.88 -17.39
C GLY A 253 12.96 8.67 -17.06
N SER A 254 13.85 8.76 -16.08
CA SER A 254 14.67 7.64 -15.64
C SER A 254 15.29 7.88 -14.26
N TYR A 255 15.68 6.79 -13.60
CA TYR A 255 16.48 6.81 -12.38
C TYR A 255 17.54 5.72 -12.40
N ASP A 256 18.60 5.93 -11.62
CA ASP A 256 19.61 4.93 -11.34
C ASP A 256 19.14 4.08 -10.15
N THR A 257 18.97 2.77 -10.39
CA THR A 257 18.48 1.83 -9.38
C THR A 257 19.42 1.65 -8.20
N GLU A 258 20.72 1.95 -8.36
CA GLU A 258 21.71 1.85 -7.28
C GLU A 258 21.77 3.13 -6.43
N ASN A 259 21.32 4.25 -6.97
CA ASN A 259 21.41 5.58 -6.35
C ASN A 259 20.04 6.14 -5.92
N VAL A 260 19.11 5.25 -5.55
CA VAL A 260 17.83 5.60 -4.94
C VAL A 260 17.65 4.93 -3.58
N THR A 261 16.89 5.59 -2.70
CA THR A 261 16.46 4.99 -1.44
C THR A 261 15.55 3.79 -1.69
N ALA A 262 15.51 2.84 -0.74
CA ALA A 262 14.66 1.65 -0.87
C ALA A 262 13.17 1.99 -1.08
N ALA A 263 12.67 3.02 -0.38
CA ALA A 263 11.28 3.48 -0.52
C ALA A 263 11.00 4.10 -1.90
N ALA A 264 11.91 4.95 -2.42
CA ALA A 264 11.78 5.49 -3.76
C ALA A 264 11.87 4.39 -4.83
N GLY A 265 12.83 3.47 -4.69
CA GLY A 265 13.00 2.34 -5.60
C GLY A 265 11.74 1.47 -5.66
N ALA A 266 11.18 1.10 -4.51
CA ALA A 266 9.95 0.31 -4.44
C ALA A 266 8.76 1.03 -5.11
N PHE A 267 8.60 2.33 -4.86
CA PHE A 267 7.56 3.14 -5.51
C PHE A 267 7.74 3.19 -7.03
N LEU A 268 8.95 3.49 -7.50
CA LEU A 268 9.24 3.60 -8.93
C LEU A 268 9.11 2.26 -9.65
N THR A 269 9.52 1.15 -9.03
CA THR A 269 9.29 -0.20 -9.56
C THR A 269 7.79 -0.51 -9.66
N ALA A 270 6.99 -0.12 -8.67
CA ALA A 270 5.54 -0.30 -8.71
C ALA A 270 4.85 0.51 -9.83
N LEU A 271 5.43 1.64 -10.24
CA LEU A 271 5.00 2.39 -11.42
C LEU A 271 5.35 1.70 -12.76
N GLY A 272 6.27 0.74 -12.76
CA GLY A 272 6.81 0.11 -13.97
C GLY A 272 8.26 0.52 -14.31
N GLY A 273 8.95 1.17 -13.37
CA GLY A 273 10.38 1.50 -13.45
C GLY A 273 10.76 2.39 -14.65
N ASN A 274 12.00 2.28 -15.10
CA ASN A 274 12.52 3.06 -16.23
C ASN A 274 11.77 2.81 -17.55
N THR A 275 11.15 1.65 -17.73
CA THR A 275 10.32 1.36 -18.91
C THR A 275 9.08 2.25 -18.94
N TYR A 276 8.37 2.38 -17.82
CA TYR A 276 7.23 3.29 -17.71
C TYR A 276 7.67 4.75 -17.86
N LEU A 277 8.70 5.16 -17.11
CA LEU A 277 9.18 6.54 -17.08
C LEU A 277 9.73 7.03 -18.43
N GLY A 278 10.40 6.15 -19.17
CA GLY A 278 10.94 6.47 -20.49
C GLY A 278 9.88 6.64 -21.57
N ASN A 279 8.70 6.04 -21.38
CA ASN A 279 7.56 6.13 -22.29
C ASN A 279 6.58 7.26 -21.94
N LEU A 280 6.84 8.04 -20.88
CA LEU A 280 6.01 9.19 -20.55
C LEU A 280 6.11 10.26 -21.64
N ASP A 281 4.96 10.84 -22.01
CA ASP A 281 4.91 11.98 -22.90
C ASP A 281 5.69 13.18 -22.35
N SER A 282 6.06 14.11 -23.24
CA SER A 282 6.83 15.30 -22.85
C SER A 282 6.05 16.26 -21.95
N ASP A 283 4.73 16.15 -21.87
CA ASP A 283 3.84 16.98 -21.07
C ASP A 283 3.05 16.17 -20.02
N ALA A 284 3.52 14.94 -19.74
CA ALA A 284 2.87 14.02 -18.80
C ALA A 284 2.63 14.66 -17.43
N LYS A 285 1.45 14.42 -16.85
CA LYS A 285 1.05 14.95 -15.54
C LYS A 285 0.66 13.82 -14.61
N ALA A 286 1.13 13.88 -13.38
CA ALA A 286 0.75 12.93 -12.34
C ALA A 286 0.57 13.64 -11.00
N THR A 287 -0.22 13.04 -10.11
CA THR A 287 -0.38 13.49 -8.72
C THR A 287 0.01 12.35 -7.79
N ILE A 288 0.97 12.59 -6.92
CA ILE A 288 1.35 11.68 -5.85
C ILE A 288 0.60 12.07 -4.59
N GLU A 289 -0.21 11.15 -4.08
CA GLU A 289 -0.85 11.26 -2.78
C GLU A 289 0.15 10.81 -1.70
N VAL A 290 0.50 11.71 -0.79
CA VAL A 290 1.41 11.43 0.33
C VAL A 290 0.57 11.11 1.56
N VAL A 291 0.83 9.94 2.16
CA VAL A 291 0.02 9.40 3.26
C VAL A 291 0.89 9.16 4.49
N GLY A 292 0.38 9.56 5.66
CA GLY A 292 1.00 9.27 6.95
C GLY A 292 2.05 10.28 7.39
N LYS A 293 2.89 9.87 8.33
CA LYS A 293 3.87 10.73 8.99
C LYS A 293 5.21 10.70 8.28
N LEU A 294 5.60 11.81 7.67
CA LEU A 294 6.92 11.94 7.04
C LEU A 294 8.03 12.07 8.08
N GLY A 295 9.15 11.41 7.83
CA GLY A 295 10.45 11.69 8.44
C GLY A 295 11.29 12.60 7.58
N VAL A 296 11.90 13.61 8.19
CA VAL A 296 12.89 14.48 7.54
C VAL A 296 14.05 14.67 8.50
N THR A 297 15.13 13.89 8.33
CA THR A 297 16.30 13.98 9.22
C THR A 297 17.46 14.70 8.55
N THR A 298 17.62 14.54 7.23
CA THR A 298 18.68 15.18 6.45
C THR A 298 18.14 15.82 5.17
N ALA A 299 18.93 16.73 4.60
CA ALA A 299 18.59 17.37 3.33
C ALA A 299 18.77 16.41 2.16
N ALA A 300 17.90 16.49 1.16
CA ALA A 300 18.00 15.70 -0.07
C ALA A 300 19.13 16.17 -1.00
N ALA A 301 19.52 17.45 -0.92
CA ALA A 301 20.62 18.00 -1.69
C ALA A 301 21.28 19.22 -1.01
N GLY A 302 22.42 19.64 -1.55
CA GLY A 302 23.16 20.83 -1.13
C GLY A 302 24.10 20.62 0.05
N THR A 303 24.87 21.66 0.39
CA THR A 303 25.95 21.59 1.40
C THR A 303 25.76 22.58 2.56
N GLY A 304 24.63 23.31 2.58
CA GLY A 304 24.30 24.29 3.62
C GLY A 304 24.99 25.64 3.46
N THR A 305 25.71 25.88 2.36
CA THR A 305 26.32 27.17 2.03
C THR A 305 25.32 28.12 1.36
N GLU A 306 25.63 29.41 1.27
CA GLU A 306 24.71 30.37 0.63
C GLU A 306 24.45 30.06 -0.85
N VAL A 307 25.49 29.60 -1.55
CA VAL A 307 25.45 29.22 -2.97
C VAL A 307 24.75 27.87 -3.14
N LEU A 308 25.04 26.91 -2.27
CA LEU A 308 24.47 25.56 -2.27
C LEU A 308 23.77 25.29 -0.93
N PRO A 309 22.58 25.89 -0.70
CA PRO A 309 21.82 25.72 0.53
C PRO A 309 21.41 24.26 0.71
N TYR A 310 21.13 23.84 1.94
CA TYR A 310 20.45 22.58 2.16
C TYR A 310 19.05 22.64 1.54
N ILE A 311 18.74 21.65 0.71
CA ILE A 311 17.47 21.48 0.02
C ILE A 311 16.81 20.24 0.58
N TYR A 312 15.67 20.38 1.25
CA TYR A 312 14.99 19.25 1.87
C TYR A 312 14.12 18.48 0.88
N PHE A 313 13.37 19.17 0.03
CA PHE A 313 12.60 18.60 -1.07
C PHE A 313 13.10 19.18 -2.39
N ASN A 314 13.81 18.37 -3.17
CA ASN A 314 14.26 18.70 -4.51
C ASN A 314 13.30 18.06 -5.53
N ILE A 315 12.16 18.70 -5.75
CA ILE A 315 10.99 18.09 -6.41
C ILE A 315 10.63 18.74 -7.75
N GLY A 316 11.48 19.62 -8.27
CA GLY A 316 11.35 20.17 -9.63
C GLY A 316 12.65 19.99 -10.43
N SER A 317 12.57 20.21 -11.74
CA SER A 317 13.68 20.01 -12.68
C SER A 317 13.72 21.12 -13.72
N ALA A 318 14.91 21.47 -14.21
CA ALA A 318 15.10 22.40 -15.33
C ALA A 318 15.17 21.67 -16.69
N THR A 319 14.45 20.55 -16.83
CA THR A 319 14.43 19.73 -18.04
C THR A 319 13.72 20.44 -19.19
N ALA A 320 14.04 20.07 -20.43
CA ALA A 320 13.39 20.60 -21.64
C ALA A 320 11.96 20.08 -21.87
N ASN A 321 11.41 19.32 -20.93
CA ASN A 321 10.05 18.76 -21.00
C ASN A 321 9.09 19.52 -20.08
N ASP A 322 7.81 19.48 -20.41
CA ASP A 322 6.72 20.14 -19.68
C ASP A 322 6.02 19.18 -18.71
N ARG A 323 6.72 18.10 -18.29
CA ARG A 323 6.19 17.13 -17.34
C ARG A 323 5.93 17.79 -16.00
N ARG A 324 4.84 17.38 -15.34
CA ARG A 324 4.42 17.96 -14.06
C ARG A 324 4.06 16.89 -13.06
N LEU A 325 4.57 17.06 -11.85
CA LEU A 325 4.26 16.21 -10.73
C LEU A 325 3.68 17.06 -9.60
N THR A 326 2.45 16.76 -9.24
CA THR A 326 1.80 17.38 -8.08
C THR A 326 1.99 16.48 -6.87
N PHE A 327 2.41 17.03 -5.73
CA PHE A 327 2.34 16.31 -4.45
C PHE A 327 1.16 16.82 -3.64
N ASP A 328 0.27 15.89 -3.27
CA ASP A 328 -0.88 16.15 -2.42
C ASP A 328 -0.64 15.57 -1.03
N PHE A 329 -0.59 16.45 -0.03
CA PHE A 329 -0.36 16.11 1.37
C PHE A 329 -1.65 16.01 2.20
N ALA A 330 -2.83 15.92 1.57
CA ALA A 330 -4.11 15.89 2.28
C ALA A 330 -4.23 14.77 3.33
N LYS A 331 -3.52 13.65 3.14
CA LYS A 331 -3.49 12.51 4.07
C LYS A 331 -2.15 12.38 4.81
N ALA A 332 -1.28 13.39 4.72
CA ALA A 332 -0.03 13.43 5.43
C ALA A 332 -0.17 14.23 6.73
N ASP A 333 0.61 13.84 7.74
CA ASP A 333 0.79 14.67 8.92
C ASP A 333 1.60 15.93 8.59
N LYS A 334 1.60 16.90 9.52
CA LYS A 334 2.44 18.09 9.42
C LYS A 334 3.91 17.71 9.15
N VAL A 335 4.46 18.23 8.06
CA VAL A 335 5.87 18.09 7.70
C VAL A 335 6.69 19.03 8.57
N LYS A 336 7.61 18.47 9.36
CA LYS A 336 8.50 19.25 10.23
C LYS A 336 9.95 19.06 9.82
N ILE A 337 10.58 20.17 9.42
CA ILE A 337 11.97 20.25 9.00
C ILE A 337 12.75 21.02 10.04
N TYR A 338 13.89 20.49 10.46
CA TYR A 338 14.81 21.17 11.38
C TYR A 338 16.09 21.58 10.66
N CYS A 339 16.40 22.88 10.69
CA CYS A 339 17.58 23.43 10.03
C CYS A 339 18.84 23.20 10.85
N SER A 340 19.96 22.94 10.17
CA SER A 340 21.29 22.93 10.77
C SER A 340 21.74 24.34 11.15
N SER A 341 22.51 24.48 12.24
CA SER A 341 23.09 25.78 12.61
C SER A 341 24.08 26.30 11.57
N SER A 342 24.23 27.63 11.46
CA SER A 342 25.19 28.29 10.57
C SER A 342 25.07 27.85 9.10
N SER A 343 23.84 27.55 8.65
CA SER A 343 23.56 27.08 7.31
C SER A 343 22.43 27.86 6.65
N TYR A 344 22.34 27.74 5.33
CA TYR A 344 21.27 28.27 4.49
C TYR A 344 20.34 27.11 4.07
N ASN A 345 19.04 27.32 4.15
CA ASN A 345 18.08 26.21 4.08
C ASN A 345 16.87 26.54 3.20
N VAL A 346 16.44 25.54 2.43
CA VAL A 346 15.28 25.59 1.54
C VAL A 346 14.41 24.37 1.79
N ALA A 347 13.13 24.55 2.11
CA ALA A 347 12.22 23.42 2.25
C ALA A 347 11.91 22.78 0.90
N PHE A 348 11.38 23.55 -0.07
CA PHE A 348 11.02 23.09 -1.41
C PHE A 348 11.83 23.83 -2.48
N TYR A 349 12.45 23.06 -3.37
CA TYR A 349 13.28 23.57 -4.45
C TYR A 349 12.93 22.93 -5.79
N GLY A 350 13.01 23.74 -6.85
CA GLY A 350 12.93 23.30 -8.24
C GLY A 350 12.19 24.28 -9.16
N THR A 351 11.93 23.83 -10.38
CA THR A 351 11.10 24.52 -11.39
C THR A 351 9.89 23.63 -11.68
N ASN A 352 8.74 24.21 -12.05
CA ASN A 352 7.47 23.50 -12.29
C ASN A 352 6.98 22.73 -11.06
N LEU A 353 6.97 23.42 -9.92
CA LEU A 353 6.60 22.87 -8.61
C LEU A 353 5.08 22.97 -8.40
N ASP A 354 4.40 21.86 -8.11
CA ASP A 354 2.98 21.86 -7.73
C ASP A 354 2.78 21.13 -6.39
N ILE A 355 2.36 21.88 -5.35
CA ILE A 355 2.14 21.34 -4.00
C ILE A 355 0.73 21.69 -3.51
N ARG A 356 0.02 20.70 -2.96
CA ARG A 356 -1.32 20.89 -2.37
C ARG A 356 -1.41 20.37 -0.94
N ASN A 357 -2.27 21.01 -0.15
CA ASN A 357 -2.71 20.57 1.17
C ASN A 357 -1.57 20.32 2.18
N CYS A 358 -0.43 20.97 2.00
CA CYS A 358 0.76 20.74 2.81
C CYS A 358 0.79 21.64 4.05
N ASP A 359 0.77 21.08 5.26
CA ASP A 359 1.19 21.78 6.49
C ASP A 359 2.69 21.52 6.69
N CYS A 360 3.52 22.49 6.33
CA CYS A 360 4.98 22.40 6.43
C CYS A 360 5.55 23.51 7.30
N SER A 361 6.41 23.13 8.24
CA SER A 361 7.25 24.06 8.99
C SER A 361 8.73 23.73 8.86
N ILE A 362 9.53 24.71 8.49
CA ILE A 362 10.98 24.66 8.53
C ILE A 362 11.49 25.56 9.65
N GLU A 363 12.15 24.95 10.64
CA GLU A 363 12.47 25.57 11.92
C GLU A 363 13.97 25.46 12.24
N ALA A 364 14.61 26.60 12.44
CA ALA A 364 15.97 26.68 12.95
C ALA A 364 16.03 26.39 14.45
N THR A 365 16.71 25.31 14.81
CA THR A 365 16.85 24.84 16.21
C THR A 365 18.13 25.32 16.89
N GLY A 366 19.18 25.58 16.11
CA GLY A 366 20.46 26.10 16.60
C GLY A 366 20.43 27.57 17.00
N SER A 367 21.55 28.10 17.50
CA SER A 367 21.65 29.51 17.92
C SER A 367 21.75 30.50 16.75
N ASP A 368 22.08 30.02 15.56
CA ASP A 368 22.30 30.84 14.36
C ASP A 368 21.99 30.07 13.08
N THR A 369 21.56 30.78 12.04
CA THR A 369 21.34 30.31 10.66
C THR A 369 21.52 31.48 9.71
N GLY A 370 21.88 31.19 8.45
CA GLY A 370 21.71 32.15 7.37
C GLY A 370 20.21 32.39 7.10
N TRP A 371 19.88 32.73 5.86
CA TRP A 371 18.48 32.79 5.45
C TRP A 371 17.87 31.37 5.38
N VAL A 372 16.60 31.29 5.76
CA VAL A 372 15.76 30.08 5.62
C VAL A 372 14.58 30.45 4.75
N GLN A 373 14.34 29.64 3.73
CA GLN A 373 13.32 29.88 2.72
C GLN A 373 12.39 28.67 2.58
N MET A 374 11.07 28.88 2.51
CA MET A 374 10.13 27.78 2.27
C MET A 374 10.22 27.29 0.82
N VAL A 375 10.19 28.20 -0.15
CA VAL A 375 10.15 27.87 -1.57
C VAL A 375 11.22 28.67 -2.31
N LYS A 376 12.15 27.98 -2.95
CA LYS A 376 13.16 28.59 -3.83
C LYS A 376 13.10 27.95 -5.20
N TYR A 377 13.15 28.76 -6.25
CA TYR A 377 13.08 28.27 -7.62
C TYR A 377 14.49 28.03 -8.20
N GLY A 378 14.62 27.08 -9.12
CA GLY A 378 15.88 26.80 -9.82
C GLY A 378 16.06 27.69 -11.05
N ALA A 379 15.10 27.60 -11.97
CA ALA A 379 14.96 28.48 -13.13
C ALA A 379 13.56 29.12 -13.12
N LEU A 380 13.35 30.15 -13.93
CA LEU A 380 12.01 30.70 -14.11
C LEU A 380 11.10 29.63 -14.73
N GLY A 381 9.95 29.40 -14.10
CA GLY A 381 8.96 28.41 -14.47
C GLY A 381 7.85 28.40 -13.44
N GLU A 382 6.91 27.46 -13.56
CA GLU A 382 5.74 27.50 -12.68
C GLU A 382 6.06 27.03 -11.27
N VAL A 383 5.48 27.68 -10.27
CA VAL A 383 5.57 27.30 -8.86
C VAL A 383 4.19 27.58 -8.26
N ASN A 384 3.45 26.54 -7.90
CA ASN A 384 2.10 26.64 -7.40
C ASN A 384 1.96 25.93 -6.04
N PHE A 385 1.37 26.63 -5.09
CA PHE A 385 1.01 26.10 -3.78
C PHE A 385 -0.48 26.36 -3.54
N GLU A 386 -1.23 25.33 -3.18
CA GLU A 386 -2.68 25.40 -2.98
C GLU A 386 -3.09 24.80 -1.63
N ASN A 387 -3.89 25.53 -0.85
CA ASN A 387 -4.40 25.08 0.44
C ASN A 387 -3.29 24.68 1.44
N CYS A 388 -2.12 25.29 1.32
CA CYS A 388 -0.95 24.95 2.16
C CYS A 388 -0.87 25.85 3.39
N LYS A 389 -0.28 25.32 4.46
CA LYS A 389 0.14 26.07 5.64
C LYS A 389 1.66 26.03 5.72
N LEU A 390 2.29 27.16 5.48
CA LEU A 390 3.73 27.30 5.31
C LEU A 390 4.30 28.16 6.43
N THR A 391 5.14 27.58 7.28
CA THR A 391 5.78 28.27 8.40
C THR A 391 7.29 28.23 8.29
N VAL A 392 7.94 29.39 8.40
CA VAL A 392 9.40 29.50 8.47
C VAL A 392 9.78 30.13 9.80
N VAL A 393 10.59 29.44 10.58
CA VAL A 393 11.22 29.97 11.80
C VAL A 393 12.71 29.97 11.58
N SER A 394 13.31 31.15 11.48
CA SER A 394 14.74 31.34 11.15
C SER A 394 15.45 32.09 12.26
N LYS A 395 16.75 31.80 12.47
CA LYS A 395 17.60 32.68 13.27
C LYS A 395 18.08 33.87 12.46
N GLY A 396 18.39 33.69 11.19
CA GLY A 396 18.63 34.75 10.22
C GLY A 396 17.34 35.25 9.58
N ASP A 397 17.38 35.50 8.27
CA ASP A 397 16.20 35.92 7.51
C ASP A 397 15.21 34.76 7.33
N ALA A 398 13.93 35.06 7.34
CA ALA A 398 12.84 34.11 7.15
C ALA A 398 12.00 34.51 5.93
N ILE A 399 11.92 33.63 4.93
CA ILE A 399 11.28 33.94 3.63
C ILE A 399 10.30 32.82 3.24
N ILE A 400 9.05 33.10 2.85
CA ILE A 400 8.23 32.04 2.21
C ILE A 400 8.68 31.85 0.76
N SER A 401 8.59 32.89 -0.07
CA SER A 401 8.99 32.77 -1.46
C SER A 401 9.43 34.08 -2.11
N GLU A 402 10.21 33.93 -3.18
CA GLU A 402 10.59 34.99 -4.11
C GLU A 402 9.89 34.88 -5.47
N HIS A 403 9.13 33.80 -5.71
CA HIS A 403 8.42 33.53 -6.97
C HIS A 403 7.22 32.59 -6.76
N GLY A 404 6.23 32.63 -7.65
CA GLY A 404 5.17 31.62 -7.73
C GLY A 404 3.77 32.11 -7.38
N THR A 405 2.82 31.21 -7.45
CA THR A 405 1.39 31.42 -7.20
C THR A 405 0.97 30.66 -5.95
N PHE A 406 0.37 31.35 -4.99
CA PHE A 406 -0.07 30.82 -3.72
C PHE A 406 -1.58 31.05 -3.57
N THR A 407 -2.36 29.98 -3.57
CA THR A 407 -3.83 30.05 -3.53
C THR A 407 -4.34 29.48 -2.22
N ASN A 408 -5.09 30.28 -1.46
CA ASN A 408 -5.66 29.90 -0.17
C ASN A 408 -4.61 29.36 0.83
N CYS A 409 -3.40 29.92 0.80
CA CYS A 409 -2.31 29.48 1.67
C CYS A 409 -2.26 30.29 2.96
N THR A 410 -1.90 29.64 4.06
CA THR A 410 -1.51 30.31 5.31
C THR A 410 0.01 30.41 5.37
N CYS A 411 0.55 31.61 5.36
CA CYS A 411 1.99 31.87 5.32
C CYS A 411 2.44 32.57 6.60
N SER A 412 3.44 32.03 7.30
CA SER A 412 3.96 32.64 8.54
C SER A 412 5.48 32.62 8.56
N VAL A 413 6.10 33.76 8.82
CA VAL A 413 7.56 33.87 8.96
C VAL A 413 7.92 34.48 10.31
N PHE A 414 8.93 33.89 10.96
CA PHE A 414 9.49 34.33 12.23
C PHE A 414 11.01 34.42 12.09
N ALA A 415 11.53 35.62 11.92
CA ALA A 415 12.98 35.87 11.98
C ALA A 415 13.38 36.27 13.41
N GLN A 416 14.51 35.77 13.92
CA GLN A 416 15.01 36.11 15.27
C GLN A 416 16.16 37.12 15.31
N ASN A 417 17.02 37.13 14.29
CA ASN A 417 18.13 38.09 14.14
C ASN A 417 18.19 38.67 12.70
N GLY A 418 17.28 38.26 11.81
CA GLY A 418 17.17 38.73 10.44
C GLY A 418 15.84 39.42 10.14
N ASP A 419 15.57 39.56 8.85
CA ASP A 419 14.33 40.12 8.31
C ASP A 419 13.28 39.03 8.06
N GLY A 420 12.01 39.38 8.25
CA GLY A 420 10.88 38.47 8.06
C GLY A 420 10.03 38.88 6.86
N PHE A 421 10.07 38.11 5.78
CA PHE A 421 9.29 38.36 4.57
C PHE A 421 8.40 37.18 4.22
N CYS A 422 7.08 37.34 4.13
CA CYS A 422 6.30 36.26 3.49
C CYS A 422 6.72 36.18 2.01
N PHE A 423 6.56 37.27 1.28
CA PHE A 423 6.82 37.33 -0.14
C PHE A 423 7.80 38.45 -0.47
N LYS A 424 8.97 38.08 -0.99
CA LYS A 424 10.06 39.00 -1.32
C LYS A 424 10.27 39.03 -2.83
N GLY A 425 9.79 40.06 -3.50
CA GLY A 425 9.92 40.18 -4.96
C GLY A 425 11.39 40.31 -5.39
N LYS A 426 11.72 39.63 -6.48
CA LYS A 426 13.04 39.63 -7.12
C LYS A 426 12.96 40.09 -8.57
N SER A 427 14.06 40.57 -9.14
CA SER A 427 14.09 40.98 -10.54
C SER A 427 13.60 39.85 -11.45
N GLU A 428 12.76 40.20 -12.43
CA GLU A 428 12.17 39.27 -13.40
C GLU A 428 11.28 38.16 -12.79
N THR A 429 10.85 38.32 -11.52
CA THR A 429 9.94 37.39 -10.87
C THR A 429 8.56 37.98 -10.70
N LEU A 430 7.58 37.07 -10.72
CA LEU A 430 6.20 37.36 -10.40
C LEU A 430 5.75 36.51 -9.20
N ILE A 431 5.14 37.16 -8.21
CA ILE A 431 4.47 36.49 -7.10
C ILE A 431 2.98 36.79 -7.20
N ARG A 432 2.15 35.75 -7.13
CA ARG A 432 0.68 35.85 -7.05
C ARG A 432 0.20 35.24 -5.74
N VAL A 433 -0.62 35.97 -4.99
CA VAL A 433 -1.22 35.48 -3.75
C VAL A 433 -2.72 35.67 -3.83
N ASN A 434 -3.44 34.56 -3.99
CA ASN A 434 -4.87 34.52 -4.23
C ASN A 434 -5.58 33.94 -3.01
N SER A 435 -6.09 34.82 -2.15
CA SER A 435 -6.70 34.45 -0.86
C SER A 435 -5.72 33.76 0.09
N GLY A 436 -6.11 33.67 1.36
CA GLY A 436 -5.29 33.07 2.40
C GLY A 436 -4.89 34.07 3.48
N THR A 437 -4.11 33.60 4.46
CA THR A 437 -3.75 34.41 5.63
C THR A 437 -2.23 34.50 5.77
N CYS A 438 -1.68 35.70 5.98
CA CYS A 438 -0.23 35.90 6.06
C CYS A 438 0.21 36.63 7.33
N PHE A 439 1.34 36.23 7.88
CA PHE A 439 1.97 36.84 9.06
C PHE A 439 3.48 36.97 8.88
N ALA A 440 4.00 38.17 9.08
CA ALA A 440 5.43 38.43 9.02
C ALA A 440 5.93 39.03 10.33
N TYR A 441 6.88 38.34 10.98
CA TYR A 441 7.42 38.71 12.28
C TYR A 441 8.93 38.92 12.23
N LYS A 442 9.36 39.97 12.94
CA LYS A 442 10.76 40.28 13.27
C LYS A 442 10.95 40.30 14.79
N PRO A 443 12.19 40.20 15.30
CA PRO A 443 12.45 40.24 16.74
C PRO A 443 12.17 41.61 17.36
N ASN A 444 11.81 41.60 18.64
CA ASN A 444 11.68 42.78 19.51
C ASN A 444 12.75 42.71 20.63
N PRO A 445 13.59 43.75 20.87
CA PRO A 445 13.62 45.08 20.26
C PRO A 445 14.73 45.22 19.19
N SER A 446 14.42 44.91 17.93
CA SER A 446 15.37 45.16 16.83
C SER A 446 14.88 46.27 15.92
N TYR A 447 15.60 47.41 15.94
CA TYR A 447 15.24 48.64 15.20
C TYR A 447 15.72 48.64 13.73
N ASN A 448 16.67 47.76 13.37
CA ASN A 448 17.28 47.71 12.04
C ASN A 448 16.79 46.51 11.19
N LYS A 449 15.72 45.84 11.60
CA LYS A 449 15.13 44.70 10.90
C LYS A 449 13.73 45.03 10.42
N VAL A 450 13.34 44.40 9.32
CA VAL A 450 12.06 44.62 8.64
C VAL A 450 11.21 43.35 8.73
N ALA A 451 9.92 43.54 9.01
CA ALA A 451 8.91 42.52 8.82
C ALA A 451 7.87 43.00 7.81
N ALA A 452 7.68 42.30 6.70
CA ALA A 452 6.68 42.65 5.72
C ALA A 452 6.02 41.40 5.13
N VAL A 453 4.70 41.43 4.94
CA VAL A 453 4.03 40.36 4.19
C VAL A 453 4.46 40.42 2.72
N PHE A 454 4.46 41.60 2.12
CA PHE A 454 4.93 41.83 0.75
C PHE A 454 6.09 42.82 0.77
N PHE A 455 7.22 42.45 0.18
CA PHE A 455 8.42 43.27 0.16
C PHE A 455 9.08 43.24 -1.21
N ILE A 456 9.50 44.40 -1.72
CA ILE A 456 10.42 44.49 -2.87
C ILE A 456 11.55 45.44 -2.49
N PRO A 457 12.82 44.99 -2.50
CA PRO A 457 13.96 45.83 -2.16
C PRO A 457 14.34 46.79 -3.29
N THR A 458 15.17 47.78 -2.98
CA THR A 458 15.65 48.79 -3.95
C THR A 458 16.35 48.19 -5.17
N SER A 459 16.98 47.01 -5.04
CA SER A 459 17.74 46.35 -6.09
C SER A 459 16.90 45.66 -7.17
N ASN A 460 15.58 45.55 -6.98
CA ASN A 460 14.72 44.69 -7.80
C ASN A 460 13.63 45.52 -8.51
N SER A 461 14.03 46.33 -9.50
CA SER A 461 13.14 47.30 -10.17
C SER A 461 12.01 46.70 -10.99
N ASP A 462 12.15 45.44 -11.38
CA ASP A 462 11.22 44.79 -12.31
C ASP A 462 10.47 43.63 -11.62
N GLY A 463 10.59 43.52 -10.30
CA GLY A 463 9.85 42.56 -9.50
C GLY A 463 8.39 42.98 -9.37
N VAL A 464 7.47 42.01 -9.51
CA VAL A 464 6.04 42.27 -9.40
C VAL A 464 5.39 41.32 -8.40
N ILE A 465 4.60 41.89 -7.49
CA ILE A 465 3.76 41.14 -6.56
C ILE A 465 2.30 41.50 -6.80
N ILE A 466 1.44 40.49 -6.94
CA ILE A 466 -0.01 40.64 -7.07
C ILE A 466 -0.68 39.88 -5.93
N GLY A 467 -1.45 40.57 -5.11
CA GLY A 467 -2.26 39.99 -4.04
C GLY A 467 -3.74 40.27 -4.25
N GLN A 468 -4.58 39.24 -4.12
CA GLN A 468 -6.03 39.35 -4.21
C GLN A 468 -6.67 38.71 -2.98
N SER A 469 -7.53 39.46 -2.27
CA SER A 469 -8.29 38.97 -1.10
C SER A 469 -7.43 38.37 0.02
N VAL A 470 -6.23 38.92 0.24
CA VAL A 470 -5.28 38.41 1.23
C VAL A 470 -5.59 38.98 2.62
N ASN A 471 -5.66 38.10 3.63
CA ASN A 471 -5.89 38.47 5.02
C ASN A 471 -4.56 38.54 5.79
N CYS A 472 -4.21 39.71 6.32
CA CYS A 472 -2.96 39.93 7.07
C CYS A 472 -3.28 40.54 8.45
N PRO A 473 -3.87 39.77 9.38
CA PRO A 473 -4.29 40.30 10.66
C PRO A 473 -3.10 40.55 11.60
N THR A 474 -3.19 41.61 12.39
CA THR A 474 -2.25 41.80 13.50
C THR A 474 -2.56 40.79 14.61
N LYS A 475 -1.55 40.02 14.99
CA LYS A 475 -1.59 39.04 16.08
C LYS A 475 -0.35 39.27 16.95
N SER A 476 -0.56 39.35 18.26
CA SER A 476 0.53 39.49 19.24
C SER A 476 1.28 38.17 19.36
N GLU A 477 2.61 38.25 19.33
CA GLU A 477 3.50 37.10 19.54
C GLU A 477 4.64 37.53 20.46
N THR A 478 4.93 36.73 21.49
CA THR A 478 5.90 37.10 22.53
C THR A 478 7.30 37.20 21.94
N GLY A 479 7.96 38.35 22.12
CA GLY A 479 9.31 38.60 21.58
C GLY A 479 9.35 38.99 20.09
N TYR A 480 8.19 39.10 19.44
CA TYR A 480 8.11 39.45 18.03
C TYR A 480 7.20 40.65 17.77
N SER A 481 7.39 41.28 16.61
CA SER A 481 6.56 42.38 16.13
C SER A 481 6.27 42.24 14.64
N GLN A 482 5.06 42.65 14.23
CA GLN A 482 4.68 42.81 12.83
C GLN A 482 4.77 44.30 12.45
N GLN A 483 5.06 44.61 11.19
CA GLN A 483 5.30 46.00 10.77
C GLN A 483 4.52 46.39 9.51
N TYR A 484 4.79 45.75 8.37
CA TYR A 484 4.19 46.16 7.10
C TYR A 484 3.29 45.09 6.47
N LEU A 485 2.16 45.54 5.92
CA LEU A 485 1.44 44.80 4.88
C LEU A 485 2.32 44.75 3.64
N ALA A 486 2.77 45.91 3.17
CA ALA A 486 3.57 46.05 1.96
C ALA A 486 4.69 47.08 2.17
N LEU A 487 5.92 46.73 1.78
CA LEU A 487 7.05 47.65 1.71
C LEU A 487 7.68 47.55 0.32
N CYS A 488 7.41 48.54 -0.53
CA CYS A 488 7.86 48.57 -1.92
C CYS A 488 8.91 49.67 -2.11
N GLN A 489 10.18 49.27 -2.21
CA GLN A 489 11.30 50.20 -2.38
C GLN A 489 11.72 50.36 -3.85
N SER A 490 11.29 49.45 -4.71
CA SER A 490 11.44 49.40 -6.17
C SER A 490 10.42 48.42 -6.73
N GLY A 491 10.26 48.29 -8.05
CA GLY A 491 9.25 47.40 -8.64
C GLY A 491 7.83 47.83 -8.32
N ASP A 492 6.88 46.88 -8.37
CA ASP A 492 5.46 47.16 -8.13
C ASP A 492 4.77 46.09 -7.28
N ILE A 493 3.96 46.55 -6.33
CA ILE A 493 3.07 45.69 -5.53
C ILE A 493 1.62 46.10 -5.80
N TYR A 494 0.82 45.19 -6.35
CA TYR A 494 -0.61 45.37 -6.62
C TYR A 494 -1.44 44.55 -5.64
N LEU A 495 -2.25 45.20 -4.80
CA LEU A 495 -3.13 44.53 -3.84
C LEU A 495 -4.58 44.91 -4.08
N ALA A 496 -5.44 43.92 -4.29
CA ALA A 496 -6.88 44.09 -4.40
C ALA A 496 -7.60 43.41 -3.23
N TYR A 497 -8.48 44.15 -2.56
CA TYR A 497 -9.27 43.66 -1.42
C TYR A 497 -8.45 43.09 -0.23
N PRO A 498 -7.30 43.67 0.17
CA PRO A 498 -6.59 43.17 1.33
C PRO A 498 -7.37 43.46 2.62
N ILE A 499 -7.29 42.53 3.58
CA ILE A 499 -7.84 42.68 4.93
C ILE A 499 -6.66 42.78 5.91
N SER A 500 -6.29 43.99 6.34
CA SER A 500 -5.12 44.20 7.21
C SER A 500 -5.22 45.50 8.01
N SER A 501 -4.58 45.53 9.18
CA SER A 501 -4.31 46.75 9.96
C SER A 501 -2.83 47.16 9.92
N LEU A 502 -1.98 46.41 9.22
CA LEU A 502 -0.57 46.74 9.03
C LEU A 502 -0.42 47.86 8.01
N ASN A 503 0.57 48.72 8.20
CA ASN A 503 0.83 49.85 7.30
C ASN A 503 1.45 49.40 5.98
N SER A 504 1.32 50.22 4.94
CA SER A 504 2.07 50.10 3.69
C SER A 504 3.05 51.28 3.54
N SER A 505 4.24 51.03 3.00
CA SER A 505 5.29 52.05 2.79
C SER A 505 5.96 51.88 1.43
N GLY A 506 6.26 52.99 0.75
CA GLY A 506 6.80 53.00 -0.60
C GLY A 506 5.82 53.53 -1.67
N ALA A 507 6.36 54.17 -2.70
CA ALA A 507 5.57 54.87 -3.72
C ALA A 507 4.85 53.93 -4.70
N ASN A 508 5.37 52.72 -4.92
CA ASN A 508 4.85 51.76 -5.91
C ASN A 508 3.99 50.67 -5.26
N ASN A 509 3.24 51.04 -4.22
CA ASN A 509 2.18 50.20 -3.66
C ASN A 509 0.84 50.64 -4.26
N HIS A 510 0.24 49.78 -5.08
CA HIS A 510 -1.06 49.99 -5.71
C HIS A 510 -2.12 49.20 -4.96
N ILE A 511 -2.77 49.83 -3.96
CA ILE A 511 -3.73 49.16 -3.08
C ILE A 511 -5.16 49.62 -3.37
N ALA A 512 -6.00 48.70 -3.84
CA ALA A 512 -7.41 48.95 -4.12
C ALA A 512 -8.31 48.24 -3.10
N HIS A 513 -9.40 48.91 -2.69
CA HIS A 513 -10.46 48.36 -1.85
C HIS A 513 -9.97 47.73 -0.53
N ALA A 514 -9.02 48.38 0.18
CA ALA A 514 -8.55 47.92 1.47
C ALA A 514 -9.68 47.91 2.51
N ILE A 515 -10.00 46.74 3.06
CA ILE A 515 -11.01 46.59 4.10
C ILE A 515 -10.27 46.57 5.44
N THR A 516 -10.33 47.67 6.18
CA THR A 516 -9.89 47.67 7.58
C THR A 516 -10.90 46.82 8.36
N LYS A 517 -10.46 45.80 9.11
CA LYS A 517 -11.34 45.12 10.07
C LYS A 517 -11.82 46.13 11.10
N SER A 518 -12.99 46.72 10.88
CA SER A 518 -13.76 47.34 11.95
C SER A 518 -14.07 46.23 12.95
N LYS A 519 -13.80 46.50 14.24
CA LYS A 519 -14.05 45.54 15.33
C LYS A 519 -15.47 44.99 15.21
N ILE A 520 -15.60 43.68 15.05
CA ILE A 520 -16.80 42.91 15.38
C ILE A 520 -16.43 42.05 16.58
#